data_AF-A0A1S9TC09-F1
#
_entry.id   AF-A0A1S9TC09-F1
#
_cell.length_a   1.000
_cell.length_b   1.000
_cell.length_c   1.000
_cell.angle_alpha   90.00
_cell.angle_beta   90.00
_cell.angle_gamma   90.00
#
_symmetry.space_group_name_H-M   'P 1'
#
loop_
_entity.id
_entity.type
_entity.pdbx_description
1 polymer ?
#
loop_
_entity_poly.entity_id
_entity_poly.type
_entity_poly.pdbx_seq_one_letter_code
_entity_poly.pdbx_strand_id
1 'polypeptide(L)'
;MEYTGENINKAQQDNPPPQGAIATSAFAPEEDSVSVISSHTINIADTQTENLEKSFWQKATSEMTIKNGAKFGGTTLKEFLKFAKSNDSASANNALRAIVLASFDFIPYGMFISPIIGYIWEEQGGIKEQLTKLKDEINAETDKKIAQQHLIDLDSKFSDLLENLNKLENSVKSKKAEMYYDSQGSIEESRRIWVGIIESKFGEILTLAKQEKNKVNELPLYTQVATAHISFLKNLEINGPGPNYKFDPQSLKYFYNTKHIQETIDKYTTYIKNTFDDFHIKNIEKIYKVYGSPIDPYIFATSEGRELVKQKLNKLLLEAKATLDKINNETVWPGGWAAHGRSVEKATDELNNVKVAVNAADFSSKLFETTIADESFNTIASLGTWIEKDGKHYYNDRYGEMVTEWLNIGKKTYFFSPEDNVENLSGIKFKKGEMITGWVNTEENMESNQIRSYLFVDEEEGLKNSAGELFTLGQMMTGWHKTMDGKDKEFWYYFTSEEEGLKNSAGELFTLGQMMTGWHKTMDEKGKEFWYYFSPKEEGLKNFAGKLFTLGQMMTGTVKIGNKGYTFAENGVCTNPNI
;
A
#
# COMPACT_ATOMS: atom_id res chain seq x y z
N MET A 1 41.60 54.46 34.91
CA MET A 1 41.66 53.03 34.56
C MET A 1 41.21 52.89 33.11
N GLU A 2 41.82 53.61 32.16
CA GLU A 2 43.20 53.46 31.63
C GLU A 2 43.26 52.26 30.67
N TYR A 3 43.27 52.50 29.35
CA TYR A 3 44.46 52.74 28.47
C TYR A 3 45.14 51.42 28.08
N THR A 4 45.65 51.20 26.86
CA THR A 4 45.91 52.04 25.66
C THR A 4 45.44 51.28 24.39
N GLY A 5 45.10 51.90 23.26
CA GLY A 5 46.03 52.40 22.21
C GLY A 5 46.33 51.29 21.18
N GLU A 6 46.46 51.48 19.85
CA GLU A 6 46.57 52.68 18.99
C GLU A 6 46.13 52.34 17.54
N ASN A 7 45.49 53.23 16.76
CA ASN A 7 46.03 54.13 15.69
C ASN A 7 46.83 53.41 14.55
N ILE A 8 46.79 53.75 13.24
CA ILE A 8 46.11 54.73 12.33
C ILE A 8 46.18 54.13 10.87
N ASN A 9 45.64 54.58 9.71
CA ASN A 9 45.01 55.76 9.07
C ASN A 9 43.98 55.27 8.00
N LYS A 10 42.94 56.01 7.55
CA LYS A 10 42.82 57.00 6.43
C LYS A 10 43.20 56.53 5.01
N ALA A 11 42.53 56.98 3.93
CA ALA A 11 41.60 58.13 3.76
C ALA A 11 40.36 57.76 2.88
N GLN A 12 39.15 58.32 3.06
CA GLN A 12 38.57 59.57 2.46
C GLN A 12 38.52 59.57 0.92
N GLN A 13 37.51 60.05 0.19
CA GLN A 13 36.18 60.68 0.44
C GLN A 13 35.34 60.53 -0.87
N ASP A 14 34.07 60.93 -1.10
CA ASP A 14 33.21 62.05 -0.65
C ASP A 14 31.70 61.70 -0.77
N ASN A 15 30.77 62.65 -0.54
CA ASN A 15 29.30 62.43 -0.48
C ASN A 15 28.49 63.38 -1.43
N PRO A 16 27.21 63.08 -1.77
CA PRO A 16 26.37 63.85 -2.70
C PRO A 16 25.38 64.79 -1.99
N PRO A 17 24.51 65.51 -2.74
CA PRO A 17 23.12 65.67 -2.30
C PRO A 17 22.06 65.27 -3.39
N PRO A 18 21.02 66.04 -3.82
CA PRO A 18 19.66 65.53 -3.57
C PRO A 18 18.55 65.77 -4.65
N GLN A 19 17.31 65.38 -4.27
CA GLN A 19 15.97 65.77 -4.79
C GLN A 19 15.50 65.07 -6.09
N GLY A 20 14.21 64.78 -6.27
CA GLY A 20 13.02 65.08 -5.43
C GLY A 20 11.89 64.03 -5.57
N ALA A 21 10.76 64.25 -4.89
CA ALA A 21 9.64 63.31 -4.83
C ALA A 21 8.56 63.57 -5.92
N ILE A 22 7.70 62.57 -6.20
CA ILE A 22 6.22 62.68 -6.23
C ILE A 22 5.57 61.30 -6.42
N ALA A 23 4.31 61.24 -5.99
CA ALA A 23 3.46 60.11 -5.63
C ALA A 23 2.97 59.10 -6.72
N THR A 24 2.37 58.02 -6.17
CA THR A 24 1.14 57.30 -6.60
C THR A 24 1.14 56.18 -7.65
N SER A 25 0.48 55.08 -7.24
CA SER A 25 -0.19 54.03 -8.03
C SER A 25 0.69 53.07 -8.86
N ALA A 26 0.25 51.86 -9.21
CA ALA A 26 -0.65 50.89 -8.55
C ALA A 26 -0.58 49.56 -9.33
N PHE A 27 -1.02 48.46 -8.71
CA PHE A 27 -1.12 47.11 -9.27
C PHE A 27 0.19 46.38 -9.65
N ALA A 28 0.13 45.08 -9.42
CA ALA A 28 0.97 43.98 -9.92
C ALA A 28 -0.03 42.96 -10.55
N PRO A 29 0.38 41.79 -11.11
CA PRO A 29 1.72 41.18 -11.12
C PRO A 29 2.10 40.53 -12.48
N GLU A 30 3.06 39.59 -12.40
CA GLU A 30 3.16 38.32 -13.15
C GLU A 30 3.94 38.19 -14.49
N GLU A 31 4.33 36.92 -14.69
CA GLU A 31 5.01 36.25 -15.82
C GLU A 31 6.48 36.60 -16.18
N ASP A 32 7.40 35.65 -15.89
CA ASP A 32 8.00 34.71 -16.87
C ASP A 32 8.49 35.23 -18.26
N SER A 33 9.59 34.76 -18.86
CA SER A 33 10.52 33.65 -18.51
C SER A 33 11.77 33.59 -19.46
N VAL A 34 12.54 32.49 -19.35
CA VAL A 34 13.46 31.86 -20.34
C VAL A 34 14.90 32.40 -20.52
N SER A 35 15.83 31.41 -20.62
CA SER A 35 16.98 31.31 -21.56
C SER A 35 18.41 31.46 -20.98
N VAL A 36 19.44 30.66 -21.36
CA VAL A 36 19.51 29.41 -22.16
C VAL A 36 20.88 28.68 -22.01
N ILE A 37 20.89 27.33 -22.03
CA ILE A 37 21.95 26.36 -22.47
C ILE A 37 23.40 26.40 -21.89
N SER A 38 23.72 25.34 -21.10
CA SER A 38 24.82 24.33 -21.28
C SER A 38 26.32 24.75 -21.21
N SER A 39 27.34 23.86 -21.06
CA SER A 39 27.40 22.37 -21.12
C SER A 39 28.62 21.77 -20.37
N HIS A 40 28.47 20.55 -19.83
CA HIS A 40 29.54 19.56 -19.50
C HIS A 40 30.49 19.94 -18.32
N THR A 41 31.19 19.03 -17.62
CA THR A 41 31.66 17.66 -17.96
C THR A 41 31.61 16.70 -16.74
N ILE A 42 31.52 15.39 -16.98
CA ILE A 42 31.56 14.32 -15.98
C ILE A 42 32.98 14.12 -15.40
N ASN A 43 33.07 13.74 -14.12
CA ASN A 43 34.20 12.96 -13.59
C ASN A 43 33.69 11.87 -12.65
N ILE A 44 34.43 10.76 -12.51
CA ILE A 44 33.94 9.48 -11.95
C ILE A 44 34.70 9.11 -10.66
N ALA A 45 34.03 8.30 -9.81
CA ALA A 45 34.51 7.62 -8.60
C ALA A 45 34.40 8.38 -7.26
N ASP A 46 34.32 7.58 -6.20
CA ASP A 46 34.47 7.92 -4.77
C ASP A 46 33.49 8.95 -4.17
N THR A 47 32.18 8.64 -4.12
CA THR A 47 31.25 9.17 -3.08
C THR A 47 29.89 8.45 -2.91
N GLN A 48 29.72 7.19 -3.34
CA GLN A 48 28.41 6.48 -3.30
C GLN A 48 28.18 5.49 -2.14
N THR A 49 28.80 5.72 -0.97
CA THR A 49 28.63 4.85 0.22
C THR A 49 28.09 5.54 1.48
N GLU A 50 27.80 6.84 1.47
CA GLU A 50 27.33 7.60 2.66
C GLU A 50 25.92 8.22 2.58
N ASN A 51 25.15 7.97 1.50
CA ASN A 51 23.81 8.56 1.32
C ASN A 51 22.64 7.56 1.26
N LEU A 52 22.87 6.25 1.43
CA LEU A 52 21.78 5.26 1.54
C LEU A 52 21.21 5.10 2.96
N GLU A 53 21.89 5.58 4.01
CA GLU A 53 21.44 5.41 5.41
C GLU A 53 20.40 6.45 5.89
N LYS A 54 19.99 7.40 5.04
CA LYS A 54 19.23 8.60 5.47
C LYS A 54 17.72 8.55 5.24
N SER A 55 17.20 7.65 4.41
CA SER A 55 15.78 7.60 4.00
C SER A 55 14.82 7.42 5.18
N PHE A 56 14.99 6.35 5.96
CA PHE A 56 14.08 5.99 7.07
C PHE A 56 13.88 7.15 8.06
N TRP A 57 14.96 7.66 8.66
CA TRP A 57 14.84 8.70 9.68
C TRP A 57 14.30 10.02 9.10
N GLN A 58 14.55 10.33 7.83
CA GLN A 58 13.97 11.52 7.18
C GLN A 58 12.46 11.34 6.96
N LYS A 59 12.02 10.21 6.38
CA LYS A 59 10.59 9.88 6.21
C LYS A 59 9.86 9.87 7.56
N ALA A 60 10.30 9.05 8.51
CA ALA A 60 9.64 8.88 9.81
C ALA A 60 9.61 10.19 10.63
N THR A 61 10.67 11.01 10.60
CA THR A 61 10.65 12.32 11.27
C THR A 61 9.71 13.29 10.55
N SER A 62 9.60 13.25 9.23
CA SER A 62 8.68 14.11 8.48
C SER A 62 7.21 13.82 8.81
N GLU A 63 6.80 12.54 8.78
CA GLU A 63 5.42 12.13 9.13
C GLU A 63 5.06 12.51 10.58
N MET A 64 5.99 12.30 11.54
CA MET A 64 5.79 12.69 12.94
C MET A 64 5.78 14.20 13.15
N THR A 65 6.57 14.97 12.38
CA THR A 65 6.58 16.44 12.46
C THR A 65 5.26 17.04 11.99
N ILE A 66 4.63 16.47 10.96
CA ILE A 66 3.40 16.99 10.34
C ILE A 66 2.21 16.99 11.32
N LYS A 67 2.08 15.98 12.19
CA LYS A 67 0.97 15.92 13.17
C LYS A 67 1.25 16.67 14.48
N ASN A 68 2.46 16.59 15.05
CA ASN A 68 2.73 17.03 16.44
C ASN A 68 3.87 18.08 16.64
N GLY A 69 4.48 18.61 15.58
CA GLY A 69 5.38 19.79 15.64
C GLY A 69 6.73 19.66 16.38
N ALA A 70 6.97 18.58 17.12
CA ALA A 70 8.23 18.32 17.82
C ALA A 70 9.28 17.70 16.86
N LYS A 71 10.38 18.43 16.60
CA LYS A 71 11.50 17.91 15.80
C LYS A 71 12.40 16.99 16.62
N PHE A 72 12.39 15.70 16.32
CA PHE A 72 13.42 14.78 16.81
C PHE A 72 14.72 14.96 16.02
N GLY A 73 15.74 15.53 16.67
CA GLY A 73 17.13 15.35 16.24
C GLY A 73 17.51 13.88 16.45
N GLY A 74 18.07 13.22 15.43
CA GLY A 74 18.09 11.76 15.35
C GLY A 74 18.97 11.07 16.38
N THR A 75 18.35 10.39 17.35
CA THR A 75 18.96 9.33 18.16
C THR A 75 18.00 8.16 18.40
N THR A 76 18.51 6.95 18.17
CA THR A 76 18.02 5.61 18.57
C THR A 76 16.53 5.24 18.46
N LEU A 77 16.27 4.02 17.96
CA LEU A 77 14.97 3.32 18.04
C LEU A 77 14.38 3.29 19.47
N LYS A 78 15.22 3.31 20.51
CA LYS A 78 14.81 3.31 21.92
C LYS A 78 14.16 4.62 22.37
N GLU A 79 14.37 5.73 21.65
CA GLU A 79 13.74 7.02 21.95
C GLU A 79 12.48 7.22 21.10
N PHE A 80 12.49 6.77 19.84
CA PHE A 80 11.28 6.56 19.05
C PHE A 80 10.25 5.71 19.80
N LEU A 81 10.65 4.56 20.36
CA LEU A 81 9.79 3.68 21.18
C LEU A 81 9.38 4.28 22.55
N LYS A 82 9.97 5.40 22.99
CA LYS A 82 9.45 6.18 24.14
C LYS A 82 8.41 7.19 23.70
N PHE A 83 8.62 7.87 22.57
CA PHE A 83 7.65 8.79 21.97
C PHE A 83 6.35 8.05 21.57
N ALA A 84 6.48 6.83 21.02
CA ALA A 84 5.38 5.91 20.77
C ALA A 84 4.56 5.52 22.03
N LYS A 85 5.07 5.81 23.23
CA LYS A 85 4.46 5.48 24.53
C LYS A 85 3.98 6.73 25.30
N SER A 86 4.12 7.94 24.76
CA SER A 86 3.65 9.17 25.42
C SER A 86 2.18 9.52 25.11
N ASN A 87 1.28 8.76 25.74
CA ASN A 87 -0.06 9.18 26.17
C ASN A 87 -1.21 9.46 25.16
N ASP A 88 -1.13 9.14 23.87
CA ASP A 88 -2.36 8.93 23.07
C ASP A 88 -2.28 7.78 22.05
N SER A 89 -3.44 7.31 21.60
CA SER A 89 -3.58 6.21 20.64
C SER A 89 -3.24 6.60 19.20
N ALA A 90 -3.25 7.90 18.86
CA ALA A 90 -2.82 8.36 17.55
C ALA A 90 -1.30 8.27 17.43
N SER A 91 -0.55 8.66 18.47
CA SER A 91 0.91 8.58 18.58
C SER A 91 1.39 7.13 18.58
N ALA A 92 0.64 6.24 19.23
CA ALA A 92 0.82 4.79 19.14
C ALA A 92 0.73 4.28 17.69
N ASN A 93 -0.38 4.57 17.00
CA ASN A 93 -0.60 4.11 15.63
C ASN A 93 0.30 4.80 14.59
N ASN A 94 0.63 6.09 14.76
CA ASN A 94 1.63 6.78 13.95
C ASN A 94 3.02 6.12 14.08
N ALA A 95 3.41 5.75 15.29
CA ALA A 95 4.69 5.07 15.53
C ALA A 95 4.70 3.63 14.98
N LEU A 96 3.60 2.88 15.12
CA LEU A 96 3.46 1.56 14.50
C LEU A 96 3.57 1.67 12.97
N ARG A 97 2.81 2.58 12.34
CA ARG A 97 2.87 2.85 10.90
C ARG A 97 4.29 3.19 10.42
N ALA A 98 4.98 4.08 11.13
CA ALA A 98 6.34 4.47 10.74
C ALA A 98 7.37 3.34 10.91
N ILE A 99 7.22 2.42 11.88
CA ILE A 99 8.04 1.19 11.95
C ILE A 99 7.69 0.23 10.81
N VAL A 100 6.40 0.08 10.50
CA VAL A 100 5.89 -0.77 9.42
C VAL A 100 6.42 -0.31 8.06
N LEU A 101 6.33 0.98 7.73
CA LEU A 101 6.92 1.57 6.51
C LEU A 101 8.45 1.42 6.50
N ALA A 102 9.12 1.59 7.64
CA ALA A 102 10.57 1.42 7.76
C ALA A 102 11.05 -0.02 7.53
N SER A 103 10.18 -1.02 7.74
CA SER A 103 10.53 -2.44 7.57
C SER A 103 10.85 -2.85 6.12
N PHE A 104 10.68 -1.93 5.16
CA PHE A 104 11.01 -2.08 3.74
C PHE A 104 12.20 -1.24 3.28
N ASP A 105 12.50 -0.11 3.94
CA ASP A 105 13.56 0.82 3.54
C ASP A 105 14.95 0.45 4.10
N PHE A 106 15.04 -0.53 5.01
CA PHE A 106 16.29 -0.93 5.66
C PHE A 106 16.63 -2.41 5.40
N ILE A 107 17.65 -2.69 4.57
CA ILE A 107 18.46 -3.92 4.61
C ILE A 107 19.75 -3.69 3.79
N PRO A 108 20.92 -3.99 4.38
CA PRO A 108 21.62 -5.22 3.93
C PRO A 108 21.63 -6.35 4.98
N TYR A 109 21.25 -6.06 6.23
CA TYR A 109 21.64 -6.88 7.40
C TYR A 109 20.51 -7.35 8.33
N GLY A 110 19.25 -7.30 7.91
CA GLY A 110 18.19 -8.14 8.47
C GLY A 110 16.86 -7.46 8.77
N MET A 111 15.89 -8.30 9.10
CA MET A 111 14.53 -7.97 9.53
C MET A 111 14.50 -7.19 10.86
N PHE A 112 13.42 -6.42 11.09
CA PHE A 112 13.20 -5.61 12.30
C PHE A 112 11.73 -5.70 12.76
N ILE A 113 11.26 -6.92 13.05
CA ILE A 113 9.87 -7.18 13.49
C ILE A 113 9.79 -7.35 15.02
N SER A 114 10.88 -7.77 15.70
CA SER A 114 10.94 -7.81 17.17
C SER A 114 10.47 -6.50 17.85
N PRO A 115 10.83 -5.28 17.37
CA PRO A 115 10.36 -4.03 17.98
C PRO A 115 8.84 -3.82 17.88
N ILE A 116 8.20 -4.33 16.83
CA ILE A 116 6.74 -4.26 16.67
C ILE A 116 6.07 -5.16 17.71
N ILE A 117 6.53 -6.40 17.84
CA ILE A 117 5.97 -7.38 18.78
C ILE A 117 6.18 -6.94 20.23
N GLY A 118 7.37 -6.44 20.57
CA GLY A 118 7.65 -5.86 21.87
C GLY A 118 6.84 -4.58 22.16
N TYR A 119 6.45 -3.81 21.13
CA TYR A 119 5.55 -2.67 21.31
C TYR A 119 4.09 -3.11 21.59
N ILE A 120 3.58 -4.10 20.86
CA ILE A 120 2.23 -4.65 21.05
C ILE A 120 2.06 -5.26 22.45
N TRP A 121 3.11 -5.89 22.98
CA TRP A 121 3.01 -6.76 24.15
C TRP A 121 3.70 -6.29 25.45
N GLU A 122 4.90 -5.69 25.40
CA GLU A 122 5.68 -5.43 26.62
C GLU A 122 5.25 -4.18 27.43
N GLU A 123 5.45 -4.28 28.75
CA GLU A 123 4.37 -3.97 29.69
C GLU A 123 4.61 -2.71 30.53
N GLN A 124 4.49 -1.56 29.88
CA GLN A 124 4.27 -0.24 30.51
C GLN A 124 3.24 0.53 29.65
N GLY A 125 1.93 0.35 29.90
CA GLY A 125 0.83 0.98 29.15
C GLY A 125 0.27 0.22 27.93
N GLY A 126 0.79 -0.98 27.62
CA GLY A 126 0.47 -1.74 26.41
C GLY A 126 -0.93 -2.39 26.37
N ILE A 127 -1.24 -3.12 25.28
CA ILE A 127 -2.54 -3.79 25.12
C ILE A 127 -2.78 -4.84 26.21
N LYS A 128 -1.73 -5.54 26.67
CA LYS A 128 -1.80 -6.48 27.80
C LYS A 128 -2.36 -5.81 29.08
N GLU A 129 -1.96 -4.58 29.38
CA GLU A 129 -2.46 -3.81 30.52
C GLU A 129 -3.92 -3.37 30.31
N GLN A 130 -4.29 -2.95 29.09
CA GLN A 130 -5.68 -2.58 28.74
C GLN A 130 -6.64 -3.78 28.82
N LEU A 131 -6.21 -4.95 28.32
CA LEU A 131 -6.97 -6.20 28.44
C LEU A 131 -7.07 -6.68 29.89
N THR A 132 -6.02 -6.50 30.70
CA THR A 132 -6.06 -6.83 32.14
C THR A 132 -7.11 -5.98 32.85
N LYS A 133 -7.10 -4.65 32.65
CA LYS A 133 -8.13 -3.74 33.22
C LYS A 133 -9.54 -4.12 32.79
N LEU A 134 -9.77 -4.36 31.50
CA LEU A 134 -11.07 -4.80 30.96
C LEU A 134 -11.53 -6.15 31.53
N LYS A 135 -10.59 -7.03 31.91
CA LYS A 135 -10.87 -8.35 32.53
C LYS A 135 -11.05 -8.25 34.05
N ASP A 136 -10.48 -7.25 34.71
CA ASP A 136 -10.73 -6.92 36.11
C ASP A 136 -12.14 -6.32 36.34
N GLU A 137 -12.72 -5.68 35.33
CA GLU A 137 -14.11 -5.16 35.31
C GLU A 137 -15.19 -6.26 35.20
N ILE A 138 -14.81 -7.54 35.09
CA ILE A 138 -15.74 -8.66 34.96
C ILE A 138 -16.19 -9.18 36.34
N ASN A 139 -17.49 -9.10 36.62
CA ASN A 139 -18.09 -9.34 37.94
C ASN A 139 -18.08 -10.79 38.48
N ALA A 140 -17.53 -11.78 37.75
CA ALA A 140 -17.63 -13.19 38.09
C ALA A 140 -16.26 -13.89 38.22
N GLU A 141 -15.98 -14.45 39.40
CA GLU A 141 -14.72 -15.10 39.77
C GLU A 141 -14.30 -16.23 38.81
N THR A 142 -15.26 -16.98 38.28
CA THR A 142 -15.00 -18.07 37.30
C THR A 142 -14.56 -17.51 35.95
N ASP A 143 -15.26 -16.49 35.44
CA ASP A 143 -14.91 -15.86 34.17
C ASP A 143 -13.60 -15.06 34.28
N LYS A 144 -13.34 -14.46 35.43
CA LYS A 144 -12.06 -13.82 35.75
C LYS A 144 -10.88 -14.79 35.66
N LYS A 145 -11.01 -16.01 36.20
CA LYS A 145 -9.97 -17.06 36.10
C LYS A 145 -9.76 -17.55 34.67
N ILE A 146 -10.84 -17.72 33.90
CA ILE A 146 -10.74 -18.08 32.47
C ILE A 146 -10.05 -16.95 31.68
N ALA A 147 -10.41 -15.69 31.96
CA ALA A 147 -9.83 -14.52 31.31
C ALA A 147 -8.35 -14.30 31.68
N GLN A 148 -7.95 -14.63 32.91
CA GLN A 148 -6.55 -14.66 33.36
C GLN A 148 -5.74 -15.77 32.68
N GLN A 149 -6.26 -17.01 32.58
CA GLN A 149 -5.56 -18.07 31.86
C GLN A 149 -5.32 -17.70 30.39
N HIS A 150 -6.31 -17.09 29.72
CA HIS A 150 -6.16 -16.62 28.35
C HIS A 150 -5.08 -15.52 28.19
N LEU A 151 -4.86 -14.68 29.21
CA LEU A 151 -3.74 -13.73 29.20
C LEU A 151 -2.39 -14.44 29.36
N ILE A 152 -2.30 -15.47 30.22
CA ILE A 152 -1.08 -16.29 30.38
C ILE A 152 -0.76 -17.05 29.08
N ASP A 153 -1.78 -17.61 28.43
CA ASP A 153 -1.64 -18.32 27.16
C ASP A 153 -1.11 -17.38 26.06
N LEU A 154 -1.69 -16.18 25.92
CA LEU A 154 -1.19 -15.14 25.02
C LEU A 154 0.26 -14.71 25.38
N ASP A 155 0.57 -14.51 26.67
CA ASP A 155 1.89 -14.08 27.14
C ASP A 155 2.99 -15.09 26.78
N SER A 156 2.68 -16.38 26.90
CA SER A 156 3.54 -17.46 26.37
C SER A 156 3.71 -17.37 24.86
N LYS A 157 2.64 -17.18 24.08
CA LYS A 157 2.75 -17.12 22.60
C LYS A 157 3.51 -15.89 22.09
N PHE A 158 3.35 -14.75 22.73
CA PHE A 158 4.13 -13.55 22.43
C PHE A 158 5.61 -13.71 22.82
N SER A 159 5.88 -14.37 23.95
CA SER A 159 7.26 -14.70 24.36
C SER A 159 7.93 -15.67 23.37
N ASP A 160 7.26 -16.76 22.99
CA ASP A 160 7.71 -17.70 21.95
C ASP A 160 8.03 -16.97 20.63
N LEU A 161 7.14 -16.07 20.20
CA LEU A 161 7.30 -15.29 18.96
C LEU A 161 8.51 -14.36 19.03
N LEU A 162 8.63 -13.59 20.11
CA LEU A 162 9.72 -12.64 20.31
C LEU A 162 11.08 -13.34 20.44
N GLU A 163 11.15 -14.51 21.08
CA GLU A 163 12.37 -15.32 21.16
C GLU A 163 12.82 -15.80 19.77
N ASN A 164 11.90 -16.31 18.95
CA ASN A 164 12.24 -16.81 17.60
C ASN A 164 12.56 -15.67 16.62
N LEU A 165 11.88 -14.53 16.71
CA LEU A 165 12.25 -13.32 15.97
C LEU A 165 13.66 -12.85 16.36
N ASN A 166 13.98 -12.78 17.65
CA ASN A 166 15.32 -12.38 18.11
C ASN A 166 16.42 -13.34 17.63
N LYS A 167 16.17 -14.67 17.62
CA LYS A 167 17.10 -15.65 17.02
C LYS A 167 17.30 -15.41 15.52
N LEU A 168 16.23 -15.21 14.77
CA LEU A 168 16.29 -14.93 13.33
C LEU A 168 17.06 -13.62 13.05
N GLU A 169 16.71 -12.54 13.74
CA GLU A 169 17.38 -11.24 13.60
C GLU A 169 18.87 -11.33 13.96
N ASN A 170 19.23 -11.95 15.08
CA ASN A 170 20.62 -12.14 15.50
C ASN A 170 21.43 -13.00 14.53
N SER A 171 20.83 -14.07 13.99
CA SER A 171 21.45 -14.91 12.97
C SER A 171 21.79 -14.11 11.71
N VAL A 172 20.85 -13.30 11.20
CA VAL A 172 21.08 -12.47 10.00
C VAL A 172 22.10 -11.37 10.27
N LYS A 173 21.99 -10.66 11.41
CA LYS A 173 22.86 -9.54 11.79
C LYS A 173 24.32 -9.94 12.05
N SER A 174 24.55 -11.07 12.73
CA SER A 174 25.89 -11.43 13.23
C SER A 174 26.81 -12.16 12.24
N LYS A 175 26.24 -12.78 11.18
CA LYS A 175 26.90 -13.75 10.30
C LYS A 175 27.57 -14.95 11.01
N LYS A 176 27.37 -15.13 12.31
CA LYS A 176 27.86 -16.29 13.07
C LYS A 176 26.71 -17.24 13.35
N ALA A 177 27.01 -18.53 13.29
CA ALA A 177 26.00 -19.57 13.38
C ALA A 177 25.67 -19.90 14.84
N GLU A 178 24.66 -19.22 15.39
CA GLU A 178 23.65 -19.97 16.13
C GLU A 178 22.93 -20.83 15.07
N MET A 179 23.16 -22.14 15.09
CA MET A 179 22.42 -23.11 14.28
C MET A 179 21.18 -23.52 15.07
N TYR A 180 20.07 -23.79 14.37
CA TYR A 180 18.94 -24.46 15.03
C TYR A 180 19.40 -25.85 15.50
N TYR A 181 19.01 -26.28 16.70
CA TYR A 181 19.76 -27.28 17.49
C TYR A 181 19.95 -28.68 16.85
N ASP A 182 19.17 -29.04 15.83
CA ASP A 182 19.30 -30.29 15.05
C ASP A 182 19.59 -30.05 13.55
N SER A 183 19.91 -28.82 13.14
CA SER A 183 20.20 -28.46 11.74
C SER A 183 21.55 -29.01 11.28
N GLN A 184 21.56 -30.17 10.62
CA GLN A 184 22.68 -30.65 9.79
C GLN A 184 22.93 -29.76 8.56
N GLY A 185 22.00 -28.86 8.23
CA GLY A 185 22.01 -27.97 7.08
C GLY A 185 22.73 -26.64 7.26
N SER A 186 22.50 -25.70 6.33
CA SER A 186 23.20 -24.40 6.30
C SER A 186 22.60 -23.37 7.27
N ILE A 187 23.31 -22.24 7.51
CA ILE A 187 22.78 -21.14 8.34
C ILE A 187 21.51 -20.53 7.72
N GLU A 188 21.41 -20.50 6.39
CA GLU A 188 20.21 -20.06 5.68
C GLU A 188 19.06 -21.06 5.84
N GLU A 189 19.35 -22.36 5.95
CA GLU A 189 18.34 -23.38 6.26
C GLU A 189 17.79 -23.24 7.69
N SER A 190 18.65 -23.03 8.69
CA SER A 190 18.21 -22.65 10.05
C SER A 190 17.34 -21.39 10.05
N ARG A 191 17.65 -20.39 9.21
CA ARG A 191 16.81 -19.18 9.05
C ARG A 191 15.46 -19.47 8.41
N ARG A 192 15.38 -20.34 7.39
CA ARG A 192 14.09 -20.77 6.80
C ARG A 192 13.24 -21.56 7.80
N ILE A 193 13.86 -22.38 8.65
CA ILE A 193 13.18 -23.09 9.76
C ILE A 193 12.58 -22.08 10.76
N TRP A 194 13.36 -21.08 11.21
CA TRP A 194 12.83 -20.03 12.09
C TRP A 194 11.69 -19.24 11.45
N VAL A 195 11.76 -18.93 10.15
CA VAL A 195 10.68 -18.23 9.44
C VAL A 195 9.35 -18.99 9.54
N GLY A 196 9.35 -20.30 9.26
CA GLY A 196 8.14 -21.13 9.39
C GLY A 196 7.64 -21.26 10.85
N ILE A 197 8.55 -21.28 11.83
CA ILE A 197 8.18 -21.23 13.25
C ILE A 197 7.49 -19.90 13.59
N ILE A 198 8.04 -18.77 13.14
CA ILE A 198 7.49 -17.43 13.39
C ILE A 198 6.11 -17.27 12.76
N GLU A 199 5.93 -17.72 11.51
CA GLU A 199 4.62 -17.76 10.83
C GLU A 199 3.58 -18.58 11.61
N SER A 200 3.97 -19.77 12.08
CA SER A 200 3.13 -20.59 12.96
C SER A 200 2.76 -19.85 14.25
N LYS A 201 3.69 -19.09 14.85
CA LYS A 201 3.44 -18.33 16.09
C LYS A 201 2.51 -17.15 15.89
N PHE A 202 2.59 -16.45 14.76
CA PHE A 202 1.56 -15.49 14.36
C PHE A 202 0.19 -16.17 14.24
N GLY A 203 0.13 -17.36 13.61
CA GLY A 203 -1.08 -18.19 13.54
C GLY A 203 -1.66 -18.57 14.91
N GLU A 204 -0.81 -18.98 15.86
CA GLU A 204 -1.20 -19.31 17.25
C GLU A 204 -1.83 -18.11 17.97
N ILE A 205 -1.16 -16.93 17.95
CA ILE A 205 -1.65 -15.71 18.61
C ILE A 205 -2.97 -15.24 18.00
N LEU A 206 -3.05 -15.18 16.67
CA LEU A 206 -4.26 -14.77 15.96
C LEU A 206 -5.43 -15.72 16.29
N THR A 207 -5.16 -17.03 16.40
CA THR A 207 -6.19 -18.03 16.77
C THR A 207 -6.71 -17.84 18.19
N LEU A 208 -5.86 -17.46 19.15
CA LEU A 208 -6.29 -17.10 20.51
C LEU A 208 -7.18 -15.85 20.48
N ALA A 209 -6.76 -14.78 19.79
CA ALA A 209 -7.56 -13.54 19.68
C ALA A 209 -8.91 -13.74 18.96
N LYS A 210 -9.04 -14.78 18.11
CA LYS A 210 -10.32 -15.13 17.43
C LYS A 210 -11.34 -15.87 18.30
N GLN A 211 -11.00 -16.31 19.51
CA GLN A 211 -11.91 -17.15 20.31
C GLN A 211 -13.24 -16.44 20.60
N GLU A 212 -14.37 -17.15 20.47
CA GLU A 212 -15.72 -16.59 20.49
C GLU A 212 -16.05 -15.74 21.73
N LYS A 213 -15.47 -16.06 22.90
CA LYS A 213 -15.63 -15.28 24.14
C LYS A 213 -14.93 -13.92 24.10
N ASN A 214 -13.84 -13.79 23.33
CA ASN A 214 -12.92 -12.66 23.38
C ASN A 214 -12.90 -11.84 22.08
N LYS A 215 -13.38 -12.39 20.96
CA LYS A 215 -13.23 -11.88 19.58
C LYS A 215 -13.50 -10.39 19.36
N VAL A 216 -14.41 -9.79 20.13
CA VAL A 216 -14.72 -8.35 20.06
C VAL A 216 -13.68 -7.53 20.83
N ASN A 217 -13.41 -7.92 22.08
CA ASN A 217 -12.51 -7.21 22.99
C ASN A 217 -11.04 -7.30 22.53
N GLU A 218 -10.68 -8.40 21.88
CA GLU A 218 -9.35 -8.68 21.35
C GLU A 218 -9.24 -8.39 19.84
N LEU A 219 -10.25 -7.78 19.21
CA LEU A 219 -10.18 -7.36 17.79
C LEU A 219 -9.08 -6.31 17.50
N PRO A 220 -8.78 -5.34 18.39
CA PRO A 220 -7.63 -4.45 18.22
C PRO A 220 -6.29 -5.21 18.31
N LEU A 221 -6.17 -6.15 19.25
CA LEU A 221 -5.00 -7.04 19.35
C LEU A 221 -4.84 -7.87 18.07
N TYR A 222 -5.93 -8.46 17.58
CA TYR A 222 -5.96 -9.19 16.33
C TYR A 222 -5.47 -8.32 15.16
N THR A 223 -5.94 -7.08 15.06
CA THR A 223 -5.58 -6.15 13.97
C THR A 223 -4.10 -5.77 14.00
N GLN A 224 -3.53 -5.50 15.19
CA GLN A 224 -2.11 -5.18 15.31
C GLN A 224 -1.20 -6.40 15.06
N VAL A 225 -1.58 -7.60 15.51
CA VAL A 225 -0.85 -8.84 15.21
C VAL A 225 -0.94 -9.18 13.72
N ALA A 226 -2.10 -8.95 13.09
CA ALA A 226 -2.28 -9.09 11.65
C ALA A 226 -1.38 -8.11 10.87
N THR A 227 -1.31 -6.84 11.31
CA THR A 227 -0.41 -5.81 10.75
C THR A 227 1.05 -6.25 10.82
N ALA A 228 1.49 -6.74 11.99
CA ALA A 228 2.85 -7.24 12.18
C ALA A 228 3.14 -8.49 11.33
N HIS A 229 2.16 -9.38 11.14
CA HIS A 229 2.32 -10.57 10.31
C HIS A 229 2.39 -10.24 8.80
N ILE A 230 1.54 -9.34 8.29
CA ILE A 230 1.63 -8.91 6.88
C ILE A 230 2.99 -8.21 6.63
N SER A 231 3.48 -7.41 7.60
CA SER A 231 4.81 -6.79 7.54
C SER A 231 5.93 -7.83 7.45
N PHE A 232 5.86 -8.88 8.27
CA PHE A 232 6.78 -10.02 8.25
C PHE A 232 6.77 -10.75 6.89
N LEU A 233 5.58 -11.07 6.37
CA LEU A 233 5.44 -11.77 5.08
C LEU A 233 5.94 -10.94 3.89
N LYS A 234 5.59 -9.64 3.82
CA LYS A 234 6.08 -8.74 2.75
C LYS A 234 7.58 -8.49 2.84
N ASN A 235 8.17 -8.47 4.04
CA ASN A 235 9.62 -8.42 4.21
C ASN A 235 10.29 -9.70 3.67
N LEU A 236 9.66 -10.87 3.81
CA LEU A 236 10.16 -12.15 3.27
C LEU A 236 10.00 -12.29 1.74
N GLU A 237 8.91 -11.77 1.16
CA GLU A 237 8.74 -11.72 -0.30
C GLU A 237 9.91 -10.95 -0.96
N ILE A 238 10.29 -9.81 -0.37
CA ILE A 238 11.38 -8.95 -0.87
C ILE A 238 12.77 -9.55 -0.58
N ASN A 239 13.01 -10.02 0.65
CA ASN A 239 14.37 -10.36 1.12
C ASN A 239 14.69 -11.86 1.11
N GLY A 240 13.68 -12.73 0.96
CA GLY A 240 13.80 -14.18 0.91
C GLY A 240 14.68 -14.74 -0.22
N PRO A 241 14.67 -14.19 -1.45
CA PRO A 241 15.64 -14.57 -2.49
C PRO A 241 17.08 -14.20 -2.11
N GLY A 242 17.27 -13.24 -1.21
CA GLY A 242 18.55 -12.66 -0.86
C GLY A 242 19.52 -13.62 -0.18
N PRO A 243 20.82 -13.29 -0.15
CA PRO A 243 21.89 -14.17 0.33
C PRO A 243 21.78 -14.57 1.81
N ASN A 244 20.92 -13.89 2.58
CA ASN A 244 20.66 -14.18 3.99
C ASN A 244 19.69 -15.35 4.19
N TYR A 245 18.74 -15.60 3.28
CA TYR A 245 17.69 -16.61 3.44
C TYR A 245 17.75 -17.69 2.36
N LYS A 246 18.16 -17.33 1.13
CA LYS A 246 18.28 -18.23 -0.03
C LYS A 246 17.05 -19.14 -0.16
N PHE A 247 15.84 -18.57 -0.02
CA PHE A 247 14.65 -19.29 -0.43
C PHE A 247 14.74 -19.53 -1.94
N ASP A 248 14.49 -20.77 -2.34
CA ASP A 248 14.37 -21.10 -3.76
C ASP A 248 13.08 -20.48 -4.34
N PRO A 249 13.00 -20.28 -5.67
CA PRO A 249 11.84 -19.68 -6.30
C PRO A 249 10.53 -20.46 -6.09
N GLN A 250 10.58 -21.78 -5.82
CA GLN A 250 9.41 -22.61 -5.63
C GLN A 250 8.85 -22.46 -4.20
N SER A 251 9.72 -22.38 -3.18
CA SER A 251 9.31 -22.06 -1.80
C SER A 251 8.67 -20.67 -1.70
N LEU A 252 9.29 -19.64 -2.33
CA LEU A 252 8.68 -18.30 -2.42
C LEU A 252 7.32 -18.37 -3.11
N LYS A 253 7.24 -19.08 -4.25
CA LYS A 253 6.02 -19.27 -5.04
C LYS A 253 4.90 -20.03 -4.29
N TYR A 254 5.17 -20.77 -3.22
CA TYR A 254 4.12 -21.45 -2.45
C TYR A 254 3.77 -20.76 -1.12
N PHE A 255 4.72 -20.14 -0.43
CA PHE A 255 4.52 -19.62 0.93
C PHE A 255 4.60 -18.09 1.06
N TYR A 256 5.38 -17.41 0.22
CA TYR A 256 5.69 -15.97 0.38
C TYR A 256 5.53 -15.18 -0.92
N ASN A 257 4.51 -15.52 -1.73
CA ASN A 257 4.17 -14.80 -2.95
C ASN A 257 3.05 -13.76 -2.71
N THR A 258 2.98 -12.76 -3.58
CA THR A 258 2.02 -11.64 -3.53
C THR A 258 0.57 -12.09 -3.41
N LYS A 259 0.19 -13.19 -4.10
CA LYS A 259 -1.16 -13.77 -4.02
C LYS A 259 -1.44 -14.39 -2.64
N HIS A 260 -0.52 -15.14 -2.04
CA HIS A 260 -0.72 -15.71 -0.71
C HIS A 260 -0.79 -14.62 0.37
N ILE A 261 0.00 -13.56 0.19
CA ILE A 261 -0.02 -12.37 1.03
C ILE A 261 -1.37 -11.64 0.87
N GLN A 262 -1.89 -11.50 -0.35
CA GLN A 262 -3.24 -10.96 -0.60
C GLN A 262 -4.34 -11.83 0.02
N GLU A 263 -4.34 -13.15 -0.20
CA GLU A 263 -5.29 -14.10 0.42
C GLU A 263 -5.26 -14.00 1.96
N THR A 264 -4.09 -13.72 2.53
CA THR A 264 -3.91 -13.49 3.97
C THR A 264 -4.46 -12.14 4.43
N ILE A 265 -4.23 -11.07 3.66
CA ILE A 265 -4.83 -9.74 3.88
C ILE A 265 -6.36 -9.83 3.81
N ASP A 266 -6.92 -10.44 2.77
CA ASP A 266 -8.36 -10.57 2.55
C ASP A 266 -9.03 -11.36 3.69
N LYS A 267 -8.38 -12.45 4.14
CA LYS A 267 -8.78 -13.26 5.31
C LYS A 267 -8.74 -12.47 6.62
N TYR A 268 -7.88 -11.47 6.73
CA TYR A 268 -7.78 -10.60 7.91
C TYR A 268 -8.80 -9.47 7.84
N THR A 269 -8.87 -8.72 6.75
CA THR A 269 -9.86 -7.66 6.47
C THR A 269 -11.29 -8.17 6.62
N THR A 270 -11.62 -9.31 6.00
CA THR A 270 -12.95 -9.95 6.11
C THR A 270 -13.30 -10.28 7.55
N TYR A 271 -12.35 -10.81 8.32
CA TYR A 271 -12.60 -11.15 9.72
C TYR A 271 -12.76 -9.92 10.60
N ILE A 272 -11.93 -8.89 10.41
CA ILE A 272 -12.00 -7.62 11.14
C ILE A 272 -13.35 -6.95 10.88
N LYS A 273 -13.74 -6.82 9.61
CA LYS A 273 -15.04 -6.29 9.19
C LYS A 273 -16.21 -7.05 9.81
N ASN A 274 -16.28 -8.36 9.57
CA ASN A 274 -17.43 -9.16 10.03
C ASN A 274 -17.56 -9.14 11.57
N THR A 275 -16.44 -9.16 12.31
CA THR A 275 -16.46 -9.13 13.79
C THR A 275 -16.81 -7.76 14.34
N PHE A 276 -16.43 -6.67 13.65
CA PHE A 276 -16.89 -5.32 13.95
C PHE A 276 -18.39 -5.19 13.70
N ASP A 277 -18.87 -5.52 12.49
CA ASP A 277 -20.27 -5.37 12.08
C ASP A 277 -21.23 -6.17 13.00
N ASP A 278 -20.90 -7.44 13.30
CA ASP A 278 -21.64 -8.32 14.22
C ASP A 278 -21.88 -7.69 15.61
N PHE A 279 -20.93 -6.89 16.08
CA PHE A 279 -20.97 -6.26 17.40
C PHE A 279 -21.57 -4.85 17.33
N HIS A 280 -21.22 -4.09 16.30
CA HIS A 280 -21.65 -2.71 16.08
C HIS A 280 -23.18 -2.61 15.99
N ILE A 281 -23.84 -3.52 15.27
CA ILE A 281 -25.31 -3.65 15.22
C ILE A 281 -25.91 -3.77 16.63
N LYS A 282 -25.33 -4.65 17.47
CA LYS A 282 -25.78 -4.89 18.86
C LYS A 282 -25.53 -3.67 19.79
N ASN A 283 -24.62 -2.76 19.42
CA ASN A 283 -24.43 -1.49 20.11
C ASN A 283 -25.38 -0.40 19.60
N ILE A 284 -25.62 -0.32 18.29
CA ILE A 284 -26.61 0.60 17.70
C ILE A 284 -28.00 0.40 18.35
N GLU A 285 -28.42 -0.85 18.58
CA GLU A 285 -29.67 -1.14 19.30
C GLU A 285 -29.75 -0.52 20.71
N LYS A 286 -28.64 -0.49 21.46
CA LYS A 286 -28.57 0.11 22.81
C LYS A 286 -28.68 1.63 22.72
N ILE A 287 -28.00 2.22 21.73
CA ILE A 287 -27.99 3.66 21.50
C ILE A 287 -29.38 4.11 21.03
N TYR A 288 -29.98 3.43 20.04
CA TYR A 288 -31.31 3.70 19.50
C TYR A 288 -32.40 3.83 20.57
N LYS A 289 -32.42 2.91 21.56
CA LYS A 289 -33.37 2.91 22.69
C LYS A 289 -33.34 4.21 23.51
N VAL A 290 -32.22 4.92 23.51
CA VAL A 290 -32.02 6.20 24.20
C VAL A 290 -32.12 7.40 23.24
N TYR A 291 -31.70 7.21 21.99
CA TYR A 291 -31.58 8.29 21.00
C TYR A 291 -32.93 8.74 20.42
N GLY A 292 -33.96 7.87 20.50
CA GLY A 292 -35.35 8.19 20.15
C GLY A 292 -35.67 8.29 18.65
N SER A 293 -34.68 8.07 17.78
CA SER A 293 -34.81 8.07 16.33
C SER A 293 -33.89 6.99 15.74
N PRO A 294 -34.25 6.38 14.59
CA PRO A 294 -33.33 5.49 13.87
C PRO A 294 -31.98 6.19 13.65
N ILE A 295 -30.91 5.43 13.82
CA ILE A 295 -29.54 5.89 13.61
C ILE A 295 -29.02 5.14 12.40
N ASP A 296 -28.44 5.86 11.45
CA ASP A 296 -27.73 5.25 10.32
C ASP A 296 -26.57 4.39 10.87
N PRO A 297 -26.50 3.08 10.57
CA PRO A 297 -25.38 2.24 11.00
C PRO A 297 -24.00 2.78 10.59
N TYR A 298 -23.94 3.50 9.46
CA TYR A 298 -22.72 4.12 8.93
C TYR A 298 -22.35 5.43 9.62
N ILE A 299 -23.16 5.97 10.55
CA ILE A 299 -22.82 7.21 11.29
C ILE A 299 -21.50 7.09 12.08
N PHE A 300 -21.08 5.86 12.41
CA PHE A 300 -19.80 5.62 13.08
C PHE A 300 -18.59 5.56 12.14
N ALA A 301 -18.79 5.51 10.83
CA ALA A 301 -17.69 5.51 9.86
C ALA A 301 -16.97 6.88 9.80
N THR A 302 -17.71 7.98 10.00
CA THR A 302 -17.17 9.35 9.94
C THR A 302 -16.88 9.92 11.33
N SER A 303 -15.85 10.77 11.43
CA SER A 303 -15.51 11.48 12.67
C SER A 303 -16.66 12.36 13.18
N GLU A 304 -17.35 13.01 12.24
CA GLU A 304 -18.43 13.96 12.49
C GLU A 304 -19.67 13.24 13.03
N GLY A 305 -19.96 12.04 12.51
CA GLY A 305 -21.07 11.22 12.95
C GLY A 305 -20.84 10.59 14.34
N ARG A 306 -19.62 10.11 14.61
CA ARG A 306 -19.22 9.63 15.95
C ARG A 306 -19.37 10.72 17.00
N GLU A 307 -18.85 11.91 16.71
CA GLU A 307 -18.91 13.04 17.64
C GLU A 307 -20.35 13.59 17.81
N LEU A 308 -21.17 13.64 16.75
CA LEU A 308 -22.59 14.02 16.84
C LEU A 308 -23.39 13.07 17.76
N VAL A 309 -23.17 11.76 17.66
CA VAL A 309 -23.80 10.78 18.56
C VAL A 309 -23.33 11.00 20.00
N LYS A 310 -22.01 11.17 20.20
CA LYS A 310 -21.40 11.39 21.51
C LYS A 310 -21.91 12.67 22.20
N GLN A 311 -22.04 13.78 21.48
CA GLN A 311 -22.57 15.03 22.01
C GLN A 311 -24.03 14.91 22.46
N LYS A 312 -24.91 14.32 21.64
CA LYS A 312 -26.32 14.13 22.01
C LYS A 312 -26.48 13.16 23.19
N LEU A 313 -25.69 12.07 23.24
CA LEU A 313 -25.73 11.15 24.39
C LEU A 313 -25.22 11.80 25.68
N ASN A 314 -24.15 12.60 25.62
CA ASN A 314 -23.66 13.35 26.79
C ASN A 314 -24.67 14.40 27.28
N LYS A 315 -25.42 15.05 26.37
CA LYS A 315 -26.53 15.93 26.76
C LYS A 315 -27.63 15.17 27.51
N LEU A 316 -28.08 14.03 26.97
CA LEU A 316 -29.06 13.16 27.64
C LEU A 316 -28.55 12.66 28.99
N LEU A 317 -27.24 12.40 29.13
CA LEU A 317 -26.62 11.96 30.39
C LEU A 317 -26.68 13.04 31.47
N LEU A 318 -26.54 14.32 31.08
CA LEU A 318 -26.70 15.45 31.99
C LEU A 318 -28.17 15.68 32.36
N GLU A 319 -29.09 15.55 31.40
CA GLU A 319 -30.53 15.71 31.60
C GLU A 319 -31.11 14.61 32.52
N ALA A 320 -30.68 13.37 32.37
CA ALA A 320 -31.06 12.25 33.24
C ALA A 320 -30.49 12.41 34.67
N LYS A 321 -29.25 12.86 34.83
CA LYS A 321 -28.66 13.19 36.15
C LYS A 321 -29.47 14.28 36.85
N ALA A 322 -29.68 15.42 36.18
CA ALA A 322 -30.44 16.54 36.74
C ALA A 322 -31.90 16.16 37.10
N THR A 323 -32.50 15.22 36.37
CA THR A 323 -33.83 14.68 36.68
C THR A 323 -33.82 13.85 37.97
N LEU A 324 -32.86 12.93 38.12
CA LEU A 324 -32.68 12.13 39.34
C LEU A 324 -32.35 13.02 40.56
N ASP A 325 -31.42 13.98 40.39
CA ASP A 325 -31.03 14.94 41.42
C ASP A 325 -32.22 15.80 41.85
N LYS A 326 -33.07 16.25 40.91
CA LYS A 326 -34.30 16.98 41.23
C LYS A 326 -35.24 16.12 42.08
N ILE A 327 -35.55 14.89 41.65
CA ILE A 327 -36.49 14.00 42.36
C ILE A 327 -35.99 13.70 43.77
N ASN A 328 -34.70 13.39 43.94
CA ASN A 328 -34.08 13.14 45.24
C ASN A 328 -34.16 14.33 46.22
N ASN A 329 -34.33 15.55 45.72
CA ASN A 329 -34.47 16.77 46.53
C ASN A 329 -35.93 17.26 46.67
N GLU A 330 -36.92 16.54 46.14
CA GLU A 330 -38.34 16.91 46.29
C GLU A 330 -38.90 16.58 47.68
N THR A 331 -39.55 17.56 48.32
CA THR A 331 -40.11 17.41 49.68
C THR A 331 -41.30 16.47 49.71
N VAL A 332 -41.10 15.23 50.19
CA VAL A 332 -42.13 14.19 50.21
C VAL A 332 -43.19 14.44 51.28
N TRP A 333 -44.46 14.55 50.87
CA TRP A 333 -45.60 14.68 51.79
C TRP A 333 -45.90 13.34 52.51
N PRO A 334 -46.37 13.34 53.78
CA PRO A 334 -46.67 12.10 54.51
C PRO A 334 -47.58 11.12 53.75
N GLY A 335 -47.06 9.93 53.45
CA GLY A 335 -47.73 8.90 52.63
C GLY A 335 -47.31 8.88 51.15
N GLY A 336 -46.66 9.92 50.64
CA GLY A 336 -46.17 10.01 49.25
C GLY A 336 -44.96 9.11 48.93
N TRP A 337 -44.28 8.56 49.95
CA TRP A 337 -43.03 7.81 49.84
C TRP A 337 -43.04 6.70 48.78
N ALA A 338 -44.14 5.96 48.64
CA ALA A 338 -44.23 4.88 47.65
C ALA A 338 -44.31 5.39 46.20
N ALA A 339 -44.79 6.62 45.97
CA ALA A 339 -44.81 7.24 44.65
C ALA A 339 -43.47 7.91 44.32
N HIS A 340 -42.85 8.56 45.31
CA HIS A 340 -41.49 9.11 45.20
C HIS A 340 -40.47 8.00 44.90
N GLY A 341 -40.51 6.86 45.62
CA GLY A 341 -39.62 5.72 45.38
C GLY A 341 -39.67 5.20 43.94
N ARG A 342 -40.86 5.00 43.36
CA ARG A 342 -41.02 4.62 41.94
C ARG A 342 -40.51 5.67 40.96
N SER A 343 -40.50 6.95 41.36
CA SER A 343 -39.97 8.04 40.52
C SER A 343 -38.44 8.05 40.54
N VAL A 344 -37.82 7.81 41.71
CA VAL A 344 -36.36 7.62 41.86
C VAL A 344 -35.89 6.37 41.11
N GLU A 345 -36.61 5.26 41.23
CA GLU A 345 -36.37 4.00 40.51
C GLU A 345 -36.38 4.23 38.99
N LYS A 346 -37.46 4.80 38.43
CA LYS A 346 -37.56 5.10 37.00
C LYS A 346 -36.45 6.05 36.51
N ALA A 347 -36.14 7.12 37.26
CA ALA A 347 -35.08 8.05 36.87
C ALA A 347 -33.67 7.42 36.97
N THR A 348 -33.48 6.46 37.88
CA THR A 348 -32.25 5.66 37.99
C THR A 348 -32.10 4.72 36.79
N ASP A 349 -33.18 4.06 36.37
CA ASP A 349 -33.19 3.22 35.17
C ASP A 349 -32.95 4.04 33.90
N GLU A 350 -33.59 5.20 33.76
CA GLU A 350 -33.38 6.12 32.63
C GLU A 350 -31.91 6.57 32.56
N LEU A 351 -31.34 7.02 33.68
CA LEU A 351 -29.92 7.36 33.80
C LEU A 351 -28.99 6.17 33.47
N ASN A 352 -29.34 4.95 33.90
CA ASN A 352 -28.53 3.76 33.62
C ASN A 352 -28.60 3.34 32.14
N ASN A 353 -29.77 3.44 31.50
CA ASN A 353 -29.91 3.22 30.07
C ASN A 353 -29.06 4.22 29.27
N VAL A 354 -29.05 5.51 29.65
CA VAL A 354 -28.21 6.52 29.00
C VAL A 354 -26.71 6.21 29.19
N LYS A 355 -26.25 5.81 30.40
CA LYS A 355 -24.86 5.36 30.61
C LYS A 355 -24.49 4.19 29.69
N VAL A 356 -25.37 3.19 29.54
CA VAL A 356 -25.15 2.04 28.65
C VAL A 356 -25.05 2.47 27.18
N ALA A 357 -25.85 3.45 26.75
CA ALA A 357 -25.77 4.01 25.41
C ALA A 357 -24.47 4.82 25.17
N VAL A 358 -24.03 5.65 26.14
CA VAL A 358 -22.74 6.37 26.10
C VAL A 358 -21.59 5.38 25.97
N ASN A 359 -21.50 4.40 26.88
CA ASN A 359 -20.43 3.40 26.87
C ASN A 359 -20.42 2.57 25.58
N ALA A 360 -21.61 2.26 25.02
CA ALA A 360 -21.71 1.58 23.73
C ALA A 360 -21.18 2.43 22.56
N ALA A 361 -21.48 3.73 22.53
CA ALA A 361 -20.99 4.64 21.50
C ALA A 361 -19.47 4.86 21.59
N ASP A 362 -18.94 5.12 22.79
CA ASP A 362 -17.49 5.30 23.01
C ASP A 362 -16.70 4.01 22.67
N PHE A 363 -17.23 2.84 23.05
CA PHE A 363 -16.59 1.56 22.71
C PHE A 363 -16.65 1.28 21.19
N SER A 364 -17.80 1.50 20.53
CA SER A 364 -17.90 1.36 19.06
C SER A 364 -16.96 2.33 18.32
N SER A 365 -16.79 3.56 18.82
CA SER A 365 -15.81 4.53 18.29
C SER A 365 -14.39 4.00 18.38
N LYS A 366 -13.94 3.65 19.60
CA LYS A 366 -12.58 3.14 19.83
C LYS A 366 -12.32 1.85 19.04
N LEU A 367 -13.31 0.96 18.95
CA LEU A 367 -13.20 -0.28 18.19
C LEU A 367 -13.01 0.01 16.70
N PHE A 368 -13.80 0.90 16.10
CA PHE A 368 -13.65 1.30 14.69
C PHE A 368 -12.27 1.88 14.41
N GLU A 369 -11.83 2.83 15.24
CA GLU A 369 -10.57 3.58 15.10
C GLU A 369 -9.31 2.71 15.31
N THR A 370 -9.42 1.59 16.04
CA THR A 370 -8.32 0.64 16.28
C THR A 370 -8.44 -0.67 15.50
N THR A 371 -9.39 -0.74 14.55
CA THR A 371 -9.58 -1.93 13.70
C THR A 371 -9.86 -1.54 12.24
N ILE A 372 -11.09 -1.18 11.89
CA ILE A 372 -11.53 -0.85 10.52
C ILE A 372 -10.76 0.34 9.94
N ALA A 373 -10.57 1.40 10.74
CA ALA A 373 -9.85 2.61 10.35
C ALA A 373 -8.41 2.64 10.89
N ASP A 374 -7.83 1.50 11.27
CA ASP A 374 -6.44 1.46 11.73
C ASP A 374 -5.49 1.84 10.58
N GLU A 375 -4.81 2.99 10.73
CA GLU A 375 -3.94 3.55 9.70
C GLU A 375 -2.72 2.65 9.41
N SER A 376 -2.29 1.82 10.37
CA SER A 376 -1.18 0.88 10.17
C SER A 376 -1.61 -0.36 9.39
N PHE A 377 -2.74 -0.97 9.77
CA PHE A 377 -3.30 -2.13 9.06
C PHE A 377 -3.67 -1.78 7.61
N ASN A 378 -4.36 -0.66 7.40
CA ASN A 378 -4.76 -0.22 6.07
C ASN A 378 -3.55 0.19 5.22
N THR A 379 -2.53 0.83 5.81
CA THR A 379 -1.26 1.09 5.11
C THR A 379 -0.62 -0.22 4.67
N ILE A 380 -0.34 -1.17 5.59
CA ILE A 380 0.38 -2.41 5.24
C ILE A 380 -0.41 -3.32 4.31
N ALA A 381 -1.74 -3.33 4.41
CA ALA A 381 -2.60 -4.02 3.44
C ALA A 381 -2.34 -3.47 2.03
N SER A 382 -2.30 -2.14 1.86
CA SER A 382 -2.15 -1.46 0.57
C SER A 382 -0.76 -1.55 -0.11
N LEU A 383 0.32 -1.85 0.62
CA LEU A 383 1.68 -1.82 0.05
C LEU A 383 1.91 -2.96 -0.95
N GLY A 384 2.20 -2.65 -2.21
CA GLY A 384 2.39 -3.67 -3.24
C GLY A 384 1.11 -4.44 -3.56
N THR A 385 -0.05 -3.78 -3.57
CA THR A 385 -1.33 -4.40 -3.89
C THR A 385 -2.16 -3.59 -4.88
N TRP A 386 -3.05 -4.30 -5.58
CA TRP A 386 -4.09 -3.71 -6.40
C TRP A 386 -5.08 -2.92 -5.55
N ILE A 387 -5.56 -1.81 -6.10
CA ILE A 387 -6.54 -0.91 -5.48
C ILE A 387 -7.60 -0.63 -6.55
N GLU A 388 -8.85 -1.02 -6.27
CA GLU A 388 -9.99 -0.67 -7.10
C GLU A 388 -10.70 0.57 -6.53
N LYS A 389 -11.00 1.56 -7.37
CA LYS A 389 -11.79 2.76 -7.04
C LYS A 389 -12.67 3.09 -8.25
N ASP A 390 -13.98 3.19 -8.06
CA ASP A 390 -14.94 3.52 -9.12
C ASP A 390 -14.85 2.62 -10.37
N GLY A 391 -14.56 1.32 -10.20
CA GLY A 391 -14.31 0.36 -11.29
C GLY A 391 -12.96 0.55 -12.02
N LYS A 392 -12.13 1.50 -11.57
CA LYS A 392 -10.80 1.75 -12.11
C LYS A 392 -9.72 1.12 -11.22
N HIS A 393 -8.70 0.58 -11.87
CA HIS A 393 -7.62 -0.16 -11.22
C HIS A 393 -6.39 0.74 -11.04
N TYR A 394 -5.81 0.69 -9.86
CA TYR A 394 -4.58 1.37 -9.46
C TYR A 394 -3.68 0.34 -8.77
N TYR A 395 -2.39 0.63 -8.62
CA TYR A 395 -1.49 -0.18 -7.81
C TYR A 395 -0.68 0.73 -6.89
N ASN A 396 -0.70 0.44 -5.59
CA ASN A 396 0.24 1.06 -4.66
C ASN A 396 1.51 0.22 -4.64
N ASP A 397 2.66 0.88 -4.76
CA ASP A 397 3.96 0.22 -4.70
C ASP A 397 4.27 -0.26 -3.25
N ARG A 398 5.46 -0.85 -3.05
CA ARG A 398 5.89 -1.37 -1.74
C ARG A 398 6.15 -0.27 -0.68
N TYR A 399 6.20 0.99 -1.07
CA TYR A 399 6.32 2.15 -0.18
C TYR A 399 4.96 2.85 0.06
N GLY A 400 3.93 2.49 -0.71
CA GLY A 400 2.59 3.07 -0.63
C GLY A 400 2.39 4.25 -1.57
N GLU A 401 3.35 4.50 -2.46
CA GLU A 401 3.26 5.48 -3.52
C GLU A 401 2.46 4.88 -4.67
N MET A 402 1.53 5.65 -5.24
CA MET A 402 0.69 5.17 -6.34
C MET A 402 1.53 5.05 -7.60
N VAL A 403 1.63 3.85 -8.16
CA VAL A 403 2.49 3.57 -9.32
C VAL A 403 2.01 4.34 -10.54
N THR A 404 2.97 4.99 -11.19
CA THR A 404 2.85 5.56 -12.53
C THR A 404 3.84 4.86 -13.47
N GLU A 405 3.54 4.83 -14.76
CA GLU A 405 4.35 4.17 -15.79
C GLU A 405 4.45 2.64 -15.61
N TRP A 406 5.61 2.05 -15.90
CA TRP A 406 5.80 0.62 -16.06
C TRP A 406 5.91 -0.13 -14.72
N LEU A 407 5.12 -1.20 -14.57
CA LEU A 407 5.17 -2.10 -13.42
C LEU A 407 5.35 -3.55 -13.84
N ASN A 408 6.28 -4.25 -13.19
CA ASN A 408 6.47 -5.69 -13.37
C ASN A 408 6.12 -6.43 -12.07
N ILE A 409 5.07 -7.26 -12.12
CA ILE A 409 4.64 -8.15 -11.04
C ILE A 409 4.99 -9.58 -11.45
N GLY A 410 6.16 -10.06 -11.03
CA GLY A 410 6.72 -11.34 -11.48
C GLY A 410 7.00 -11.32 -12.98
N LYS A 411 6.28 -12.15 -13.76
CA LYS A 411 6.34 -12.18 -15.23
C LYS A 411 5.28 -11.33 -15.93
N LYS A 412 4.44 -10.60 -15.18
CA LYS A 412 3.38 -9.76 -15.75
C LYS A 412 3.80 -8.30 -15.76
N THR A 413 3.78 -7.69 -16.94
CA THR A 413 3.99 -6.25 -17.12
C THR A 413 2.65 -5.54 -17.23
N TYR A 414 2.56 -4.36 -16.62
CA TYR A 414 1.42 -3.44 -16.62
C TYR A 414 1.95 -2.02 -16.88
N PHE A 415 1.08 -1.12 -17.33
CA PHE A 415 1.41 0.30 -17.51
C PHE A 415 0.31 1.17 -16.88
N PHE A 416 0.73 2.16 -16.09
CA PHE A 416 -0.15 3.08 -15.37
C PHE A 416 0.07 4.50 -15.88
N SER A 417 -0.98 5.32 -15.90
CA SER A 417 -0.90 6.65 -16.50
C SER A 417 0.12 7.55 -15.78
N PRO A 418 1.15 8.11 -16.47
CA PRO A 418 2.08 9.07 -15.87
C PRO A 418 1.41 10.36 -15.40
N GLU A 419 0.31 10.75 -16.02
CA GLU A 419 -0.42 12.01 -15.75
C GLU A 419 -1.92 11.86 -16.01
N ASP A 420 -2.70 12.94 -15.83
CA ASP A 420 -4.13 12.94 -16.13
C ASP A 420 -4.38 13.20 -17.62
N ASN A 421 -5.36 12.50 -18.20
CA ASN A 421 -5.82 12.61 -19.60
C ASN A 421 -4.95 11.93 -20.66
N VAL A 422 -4.02 11.05 -20.27
CA VAL A 422 -3.39 10.11 -21.22
C VAL A 422 -4.50 9.27 -21.88
N GLU A 423 -4.41 9.11 -23.20
CA GLU A 423 -5.48 8.59 -24.04
C GLU A 423 -5.00 7.34 -24.81
N ASN A 424 -5.79 6.25 -24.79
CA ASN A 424 -5.50 5.07 -25.60
C ASN A 424 -6.05 5.24 -27.04
N LEU A 425 -5.68 4.35 -27.97
CA LEU A 425 -6.11 4.46 -29.37
C LEU A 425 -7.63 4.24 -29.58
N SER A 426 -8.37 3.88 -28.54
CA SER A 426 -9.84 3.82 -28.52
C SER A 426 -10.50 5.11 -28.01
N GLY A 427 -9.73 6.14 -27.66
CA GLY A 427 -10.21 7.42 -27.12
C GLY A 427 -10.55 7.39 -25.63
N ILE A 428 -10.15 6.35 -24.89
CA ILE A 428 -10.38 6.25 -23.45
C ILE A 428 -9.29 7.03 -22.72
N LYS A 429 -9.70 7.92 -21.80
CA LYS A 429 -8.81 8.72 -20.96
C LYS A 429 -8.64 8.11 -19.57
N PHE A 430 -7.41 8.18 -19.08
CA PHE A 430 -6.98 7.66 -17.79
C PHE A 430 -6.52 8.80 -16.87
N LYS A 431 -6.75 8.66 -15.56
CA LYS A 431 -6.19 9.56 -14.53
C LYS A 431 -4.77 9.13 -14.16
N LYS A 432 -3.97 10.03 -13.57
CA LYS A 432 -2.63 9.70 -13.07
C LYS A 432 -2.67 8.49 -12.12
N GLY A 433 -1.83 7.51 -12.38
CA GLY A 433 -1.76 6.24 -11.64
C GLY A 433 -2.87 5.22 -11.92
N GLU A 434 -3.79 5.52 -12.84
CA GLU A 434 -4.79 4.57 -13.31
C GLU A 434 -4.16 3.58 -14.31
N MET A 435 -4.48 2.30 -14.19
CA MET A 435 -4.01 1.25 -15.09
C MET A 435 -4.55 1.43 -16.51
N ILE A 436 -3.65 1.49 -17.48
CA ILE A 436 -4.00 1.64 -18.90
C ILE A 436 -4.37 0.28 -19.49
N THR A 437 -5.45 0.25 -20.28
CA THR A 437 -5.94 -0.91 -21.02
C THR A 437 -6.14 -0.57 -22.49
N GLY A 438 -6.21 -1.59 -23.34
CA GLY A 438 -6.30 -1.48 -24.80
C GLY A 438 -4.96 -1.14 -25.45
N TRP A 439 -5.03 -0.63 -26.67
CA TRP A 439 -3.87 -0.22 -27.47
C TRP A 439 -3.35 1.15 -27.03
N VAL A 440 -2.06 1.25 -26.69
CA VAL A 440 -1.42 2.52 -26.31
C VAL A 440 -0.09 2.73 -27.05
N ASN A 441 0.19 3.99 -27.37
CA ASN A 441 1.46 4.45 -27.89
C ASN A 441 2.23 5.14 -26.76
N THR A 442 3.50 4.80 -26.57
CA THR A 442 4.39 5.47 -25.60
C THR A 442 5.56 6.12 -26.33
N GLU A 443 5.86 7.37 -26.00
CA GLU A 443 7.09 8.05 -26.40
C GLU A 443 8.17 7.84 -25.33
N GLU A 444 9.22 7.08 -25.66
CA GLU A 444 10.27 6.73 -24.68
C GLU A 444 11.44 7.74 -24.67
N ASN A 445 11.59 8.55 -25.73
CA ASN A 445 12.64 9.56 -25.81
C ASN A 445 12.28 10.69 -26.80
N MET A 446 12.34 11.94 -26.32
CA MET A 446 12.12 13.16 -27.14
C MET A 446 13.13 13.32 -28.29
N GLU A 447 14.30 12.68 -28.22
CA GLU A 447 15.34 12.75 -29.25
C GLU A 447 15.12 11.78 -30.42
N SER A 448 14.39 10.68 -30.23
CA SER A 448 14.23 9.63 -31.26
C SER A 448 12.95 9.78 -32.09
N ASN A 449 11.91 10.42 -31.53
CA ASN A 449 10.57 10.53 -32.13
C ASN A 449 10.00 9.16 -32.56
N GLN A 450 10.42 8.08 -31.90
CA GLN A 450 10.08 6.70 -32.23
C GLN A 450 8.93 6.21 -31.34
N ILE A 451 7.72 6.20 -31.90
CA ILE A 451 6.51 5.70 -31.23
C ILE A 451 6.64 4.19 -31.01
N ARG A 452 6.57 3.73 -29.76
CA ARG A 452 6.41 2.30 -29.42
C ARG A 452 4.94 2.02 -29.12
N SER A 453 4.32 1.10 -29.86
CA SER A 453 2.94 0.64 -29.60
C SER A 453 2.91 -0.65 -28.79
N TYR A 454 1.97 -0.73 -27.85
CA TYR A 454 1.73 -1.89 -26.98
C TYR A 454 0.22 -2.18 -26.90
N LEU A 455 -0.13 -3.41 -26.53
CA LEU A 455 -1.49 -3.81 -26.21
C LEU A 455 -1.56 -4.33 -24.78
N PHE A 456 -2.36 -3.68 -23.95
CA PHE A 456 -2.71 -4.14 -22.61
C PHE A 456 -4.14 -4.68 -22.64
N VAL A 457 -4.40 -5.82 -21.99
CA VAL A 457 -5.73 -6.45 -22.07
C VAL A 457 -6.82 -5.56 -21.47
N ASP A 458 -7.91 -5.38 -22.20
CA ASP A 458 -9.13 -4.63 -21.81
C ASP A 458 -10.34 -5.53 -21.48
N GLU A 459 -10.27 -6.83 -21.77
CA GLU A 459 -11.31 -7.82 -21.43
C GLU A 459 -11.15 -8.39 -20.01
N GLU A 460 -12.22 -8.41 -19.21
CA GLU A 460 -12.22 -8.93 -17.83
C GLU A 460 -11.92 -10.44 -17.75
N GLU A 461 -12.45 -11.24 -18.68
CA GLU A 461 -12.18 -12.69 -18.75
C GLU A 461 -10.73 -13.02 -19.17
N GLY A 462 -10.02 -12.03 -19.72
CA GLY A 462 -8.64 -12.14 -20.20
C GLY A 462 -8.52 -12.66 -21.64
N LEU A 463 -7.54 -12.13 -22.36
CA LEU A 463 -7.25 -12.49 -23.75
C LEU A 463 -6.19 -13.61 -23.82
N LYS A 464 -6.29 -14.46 -24.84
CA LYS A 464 -5.26 -15.47 -25.14
C LYS A 464 -4.41 -15.06 -26.33
N ASN A 465 -3.10 -15.28 -26.24
CA ASN A 465 -2.23 -15.31 -27.42
C ASN A 465 -2.38 -16.65 -28.17
N SER A 466 -1.76 -16.76 -29.34
CA SER A 466 -1.91 -17.91 -30.22
C SER A 466 -1.15 -19.17 -29.75
N ALA A 467 -0.32 -19.06 -28.71
CA ALA A 467 0.23 -20.22 -27.98
C ALA A 467 -0.73 -20.74 -26.88
N GLY A 468 -1.86 -20.06 -26.65
CA GLY A 468 -2.87 -20.42 -25.65
C GLY A 468 -2.60 -19.84 -24.26
N GLU A 469 -1.55 -19.03 -24.09
CA GLU A 469 -1.24 -18.32 -22.86
C GLU A 469 -2.30 -17.25 -22.58
N LEU A 470 -2.78 -17.17 -21.33
CA LEU A 470 -3.86 -16.28 -20.89
C LEU A 470 -3.29 -15.03 -20.19
N PHE A 471 -3.62 -13.88 -20.75
CA PHE A 471 -3.29 -12.55 -20.27
C PHE A 471 -4.53 -11.97 -19.57
N THR A 472 -4.41 -11.59 -18.30
CA THR A 472 -5.52 -11.00 -17.53
C THR A 472 -5.67 -9.52 -17.84
N LEU A 473 -6.82 -8.92 -17.51
CA LEU A 473 -7.05 -7.47 -17.55
C LEU A 473 -5.81 -6.65 -17.11
N GLY A 474 -5.46 -5.64 -17.92
CA GLY A 474 -4.30 -4.76 -17.74
C GLY A 474 -2.93 -5.35 -18.08
N GLN A 475 -2.81 -6.65 -18.28
CA GLN A 475 -1.52 -7.28 -18.59
C GLN A 475 -1.09 -6.96 -20.03
N MET A 476 0.19 -6.64 -20.22
CA MET A 476 0.81 -6.47 -21.53
C MET A 476 0.79 -7.79 -22.32
N MET A 477 0.28 -7.74 -23.55
CA MET A 477 0.24 -8.87 -24.49
C MET A 477 1.64 -9.18 -25.04
N THR A 478 1.98 -10.46 -25.18
CA THR A 478 3.20 -10.92 -25.86
C THR A 478 2.91 -12.06 -26.82
N GLY A 479 3.75 -12.19 -27.85
CA GLY A 479 3.62 -13.19 -28.91
C GLY A 479 2.58 -12.84 -29.97
N TRP A 480 2.10 -13.87 -30.67
CA TRP A 480 1.13 -13.74 -31.75
C TRP A 480 -0.30 -13.50 -31.23
N HIS A 481 -0.89 -12.36 -31.58
CA HIS A 481 -2.26 -12.00 -31.22
C HIS A 481 -3.12 -11.76 -32.47
N LYS A 482 -4.42 -12.05 -32.34
CA LYS A 482 -5.42 -11.94 -33.41
C LYS A 482 -6.63 -11.14 -32.92
N THR A 483 -6.98 -10.09 -33.65
CA THR A 483 -8.13 -9.22 -33.38
C THR A 483 -9.05 -9.10 -34.61
N MET A 484 -10.22 -8.46 -34.46
CA MET A 484 -11.33 -8.47 -35.43
C MET A 484 -11.85 -7.04 -35.67
N ASP A 485 -12.09 -6.63 -36.93
CA ASP A 485 -12.61 -5.28 -37.25
C ASP A 485 -14.14 -5.11 -37.05
N GLY A 486 -14.78 -5.99 -36.29
CA GLY A 486 -16.24 -6.07 -36.16
C GLY A 486 -16.98 -6.41 -37.46
N LYS A 487 -16.26 -6.82 -38.52
CA LYS A 487 -16.80 -7.23 -39.82
C LYS A 487 -16.17 -8.56 -40.29
N ASP A 488 -15.94 -9.45 -39.33
CA ASP A 488 -15.39 -10.80 -39.48
C ASP A 488 -14.03 -10.91 -40.18
N LYS A 489 -13.26 -9.81 -40.28
CA LYS A 489 -11.89 -9.87 -40.81
C LYS A 489 -10.88 -10.00 -39.68
N GLU A 490 -10.01 -10.99 -39.82
CA GLU A 490 -8.91 -11.22 -38.88
C GLU A 490 -7.71 -10.29 -39.16
N PHE A 491 -7.18 -9.70 -38.09
CA PHE A 491 -5.97 -8.90 -38.09
C PHE A 491 -4.96 -9.54 -37.16
N TRP A 492 -3.78 -9.83 -37.71
CA TRP A 492 -2.70 -10.55 -37.03
C TRP A 492 -1.56 -9.59 -36.70
N TYR A 493 -1.13 -9.63 -35.45
CA TYR A 493 -0.06 -8.81 -34.88
C TYR A 493 0.91 -9.73 -34.13
N TYR A 494 2.17 -9.32 -34.05
CA TYR A 494 3.17 -9.96 -33.22
C TYR A 494 3.77 -8.95 -32.26
N PHE A 495 3.61 -9.22 -30.97
CA PHE A 495 4.27 -8.51 -29.88
C PHE A 495 5.50 -9.31 -29.45
N THR A 496 6.61 -8.65 -29.20
CA THR A 496 7.86 -9.34 -28.79
C THR A 496 7.69 -10.13 -27.49
N SER A 497 8.35 -11.28 -27.42
CA SER A 497 8.25 -12.24 -26.31
C SER A 497 9.60 -12.58 -25.65
N GLU A 498 10.66 -11.81 -25.94
CA GLU A 498 12.02 -12.05 -25.46
C GLU A 498 12.51 -10.87 -24.62
N GLU A 499 13.11 -11.16 -23.46
CA GLU A 499 13.47 -10.16 -22.44
C GLU A 499 14.68 -9.28 -22.84
N GLU A 500 15.63 -9.80 -23.66
CA GLU A 500 16.80 -9.03 -24.15
C GLU A 500 16.50 -8.15 -25.39
N GLY A 501 15.27 -8.21 -25.90
CA GLY A 501 14.79 -7.39 -27.02
C GLY A 501 15.08 -7.99 -28.41
N LEU A 502 14.05 -8.06 -29.23
CA LEU A 502 14.13 -8.64 -30.58
C LEU A 502 14.58 -7.58 -31.60
N LYS A 503 15.52 -7.94 -32.48
CA LYS A 503 15.87 -7.09 -33.62
C LYS A 503 15.09 -7.48 -34.87
N ASN A 504 14.48 -6.48 -35.54
CA ASN A 504 14.00 -6.69 -36.90
C ASN A 504 15.20 -6.72 -37.88
N SER A 505 14.92 -7.03 -39.15
CA SER A 505 15.99 -7.25 -40.14
C SER A 505 16.68 -5.98 -40.63
N ALA A 506 16.23 -4.79 -40.19
CA ALA A 506 16.96 -3.52 -40.34
C ALA A 506 17.91 -3.25 -39.15
N GLY A 507 17.89 -4.08 -38.11
CA GLY A 507 18.70 -3.93 -36.89
C GLY A 507 18.04 -3.12 -35.78
N GLU A 508 16.83 -2.61 -36.01
CA GLU A 508 15.99 -1.89 -35.04
C GLU A 508 15.61 -2.81 -33.87
N LEU A 509 15.78 -2.32 -32.64
CA LEU A 509 15.60 -3.10 -31.41
C LEU A 509 14.24 -2.83 -30.75
N PHE A 510 13.43 -3.89 -30.65
CA PHE A 510 12.11 -3.88 -30.04
C PHE A 510 12.21 -4.39 -28.59
N THR A 511 11.73 -3.59 -27.64
CA THR A 511 11.59 -3.95 -26.22
C THR A 511 10.52 -5.03 -26.04
N LEU A 512 10.49 -5.73 -24.89
CA LEU A 512 9.48 -6.76 -24.57
C LEU A 512 8.05 -6.21 -24.69
N GLY A 513 7.14 -6.99 -25.28
CA GLY A 513 5.74 -6.61 -25.54
C GLY A 513 5.51 -5.54 -26.60
N GLN A 514 6.55 -4.93 -27.17
CA GLN A 514 6.40 -3.95 -28.24
C GLN A 514 5.85 -4.64 -29.51
N MET A 515 4.90 -3.98 -30.18
CA MET A 515 4.41 -4.39 -31.49
C MET A 515 5.51 -4.34 -32.55
N MET A 516 5.74 -5.47 -33.23
CA MET A 516 6.76 -5.61 -34.27
C MET A 516 6.39 -4.84 -35.55
N THR A 517 7.37 -4.20 -36.18
CA THR A 517 7.23 -3.62 -37.53
C THR A 517 8.39 -4.03 -38.44
N GLY A 518 8.15 -4.01 -39.77
CA GLY A 518 9.15 -4.40 -40.76
C GLY A 518 9.33 -5.91 -40.89
N TRP A 519 10.53 -6.34 -41.30
CA TRP A 519 10.87 -7.75 -41.55
C TRP A 519 11.25 -8.49 -40.25
N HIS A 520 10.43 -9.48 -39.90
CA HIS A 520 10.68 -10.39 -38.78
C HIS A 520 10.98 -11.81 -39.29
N LYS A 521 11.86 -12.51 -38.58
CA LYS A 521 12.23 -13.90 -38.83
C LYS A 521 12.03 -14.74 -37.58
N THR A 522 11.40 -15.89 -37.74
CA THR A 522 11.25 -16.91 -36.69
C THR A 522 11.64 -18.28 -37.23
N MET A 523 11.71 -19.29 -36.37
CA MET A 523 12.01 -20.67 -36.72
C MET A 523 10.97 -21.62 -36.11
N ASP A 524 10.67 -22.73 -36.79
CA ASP A 524 9.93 -23.83 -36.15
C ASP A 524 10.87 -24.72 -35.29
N GLU A 525 10.27 -25.68 -34.57
CA GLU A 525 10.97 -26.70 -33.76
C GLU A 525 12.04 -27.51 -34.52
N LYS A 526 12.04 -27.44 -35.86
CA LYS A 526 12.96 -28.17 -36.75
C LYS A 526 14.01 -27.24 -37.37
N GLY A 527 14.08 -25.99 -36.92
CA GLY A 527 15.03 -24.98 -37.40
C GLY A 527 14.71 -24.43 -38.78
N LYS A 528 13.49 -24.66 -39.31
CA LYS A 528 13.09 -24.08 -40.60
C LYS A 528 12.72 -22.62 -40.40
N GLU A 529 13.32 -21.73 -41.17
CA GLU A 529 13.02 -20.30 -41.13
C GLU A 529 11.66 -19.95 -41.73
N PHE A 530 10.96 -19.01 -41.10
CA PHE A 530 9.75 -18.38 -41.59
C PHE A 530 9.90 -16.86 -41.51
N TRP A 531 9.52 -16.19 -42.60
CA TRP A 531 9.74 -14.77 -42.83
C TRP A 531 8.40 -14.03 -42.93
N TYR A 532 8.23 -12.99 -42.13
CA TYR A 532 7.01 -12.19 -42.01
C TYR A 532 7.32 -10.71 -42.23
N TYR A 533 6.33 -9.95 -42.69
CA TYR A 533 6.41 -8.49 -42.75
C TYR A 533 5.21 -7.86 -42.07
N PHE A 534 5.47 -6.92 -41.17
CA PHE A 534 4.47 -6.14 -40.43
C PHE A 534 4.52 -4.68 -40.89
N SER A 535 3.37 -4.04 -41.09
CA SER A 535 3.29 -2.69 -41.67
C SER A 535 4.02 -1.64 -40.82
N PRO A 536 5.02 -0.90 -41.34
CA PRO A 536 5.71 0.16 -40.61
C PRO A 536 5.11 1.55 -40.87
N LYS A 537 3.78 1.63 -41.13
CA LYS A 537 3.09 2.88 -41.48
C LYS A 537 1.71 3.01 -40.85
N GLU A 538 1.44 4.19 -40.28
CA GLU A 538 0.12 4.58 -39.77
C GLU A 538 -0.92 4.74 -40.89
N GLU A 539 -0.59 5.48 -41.95
CA GLU A 539 -1.37 5.53 -43.21
C GLU A 539 -1.54 4.15 -43.88
N GLY A 540 -0.75 3.17 -43.44
CA GLY A 540 -0.74 1.80 -43.90
C GLY A 540 -0.01 1.56 -45.23
N LEU A 541 -0.01 0.29 -45.64
CA LEU A 541 0.47 -0.17 -46.95
C LEU A 541 -0.65 -0.91 -47.68
N LYS A 542 -0.69 -0.83 -49.01
CA LYS A 542 -1.65 -1.57 -49.83
C LYS A 542 -0.99 -2.74 -50.55
N ASN A 543 -1.63 -3.90 -50.50
CA ASN A 543 -1.27 -5.03 -51.36
C ASN A 543 -1.78 -4.81 -52.80
N PHE A 544 -1.35 -5.63 -53.77
CA PHE A 544 -1.76 -5.49 -55.17
C PHE A 544 -3.26 -5.72 -55.42
N ALA A 545 -3.99 -6.31 -54.46
CA ALA A 545 -5.45 -6.42 -54.49
C ALA A 545 -6.17 -5.23 -53.82
N GLY A 546 -5.44 -4.19 -53.41
CA GLY A 546 -5.99 -2.97 -52.82
C GLY A 546 -6.33 -3.05 -51.32
N LYS A 547 -6.15 -4.21 -50.67
CA LYS A 547 -6.31 -4.33 -49.20
C LYS A 547 -5.26 -3.43 -48.53
N LEU A 548 -5.73 -2.54 -47.66
CA LEU A 548 -4.90 -1.70 -46.79
C LEU A 548 -4.52 -2.47 -45.52
N PHE A 549 -3.30 -2.24 -45.04
CA PHE A 549 -2.73 -2.84 -43.84
C PHE A 549 -2.23 -1.74 -42.89
N THR A 550 -2.88 -1.59 -41.73
CA THR A 550 -2.55 -0.60 -40.68
C THR A 550 -1.21 -0.90 -40.00
N LEU A 551 -0.67 0.07 -39.26
CA LEU A 551 0.58 -0.08 -38.48
C LEU A 551 0.62 -1.41 -37.71
N GLY A 552 1.73 -2.13 -37.78
CA GLY A 552 1.96 -3.43 -37.15
C GLY A 552 1.19 -4.62 -37.75
N GLN A 553 0.23 -4.42 -38.67
CA GLN A 553 -0.52 -5.54 -39.23
C GLN A 553 0.37 -6.42 -40.12
N MET A 554 0.29 -7.74 -39.92
CA MET A 554 0.91 -8.77 -40.77
C MET A 554 0.40 -8.71 -42.22
N MET A 555 1.31 -8.67 -43.19
CA MET A 555 0.99 -8.66 -44.62
C MET A 555 0.41 -9.99 -45.12
N THR A 556 -0.56 -9.92 -46.04
CA THR A 556 -1.06 -11.08 -46.79
C THR A 556 -1.29 -10.74 -48.28
N GLY A 557 -1.06 -11.70 -49.17
CA GLY A 557 -1.04 -11.51 -50.63
C GLY A 557 0.26 -10.87 -51.13
N THR A 558 0.27 -10.39 -52.38
CA THR A 558 1.45 -9.74 -52.97
C THR A 558 1.53 -8.26 -52.59
N VAL A 559 2.68 -7.79 -52.10
CA VAL A 559 2.95 -6.42 -51.64
C VAL A 559 4.27 -5.92 -52.26
N LYS A 560 4.35 -4.62 -52.60
CA LYS A 560 5.62 -3.98 -52.99
C LYS A 560 6.28 -3.37 -51.75
N ILE A 561 7.49 -3.81 -51.42
CA ILE A 561 8.28 -3.31 -50.27
C ILE A 561 9.59 -2.76 -50.84
N GLY A 562 9.80 -1.45 -50.66
CA GLY A 562 10.84 -0.72 -51.40
C GLY A 562 10.64 -0.87 -52.91
N ASN A 563 11.66 -1.38 -53.61
CA ASN A 563 11.59 -1.66 -55.06
C ASN A 563 11.33 -3.13 -55.41
N LYS A 564 11.26 -4.04 -54.42
CA LYS A 564 11.03 -5.49 -54.62
C LYS A 564 9.54 -5.84 -54.41
N GLY A 565 9.08 -6.90 -55.08
CA GLY A 565 7.73 -7.46 -54.91
C GLY A 565 7.78 -8.79 -54.15
N TYR A 566 7.00 -8.89 -53.07
CA TYR A 566 6.96 -10.06 -52.19
C TYR A 566 5.56 -10.61 -52.10
N THR A 567 5.41 -11.93 -51.99
CA THR A 567 4.13 -12.62 -51.85
C THR A 567 4.07 -13.31 -50.50
N PHE A 568 3.08 -12.93 -49.69
CA PHE A 568 2.81 -13.51 -48.39
C PHE A 568 1.58 -14.41 -48.49
N ALA A 569 1.66 -15.61 -47.92
CA ALA A 569 0.53 -16.54 -47.83
C ALA A 569 -0.59 -16.00 -46.90
N GLU A 570 -1.70 -16.72 -46.78
CA GLU A 570 -2.82 -16.32 -45.90
C GLU A 570 -2.41 -16.29 -44.41
N ASN A 571 -1.50 -17.17 -44.00
CA ASN A 571 -0.85 -17.15 -42.70
C ASN A 571 0.33 -16.16 -42.61
N GLY A 572 0.50 -15.25 -43.57
CA GLY A 572 1.52 -14.20 -43.58
C GLY A 572 2.96 -14.63 -43.88
N VAL A 573 3.22 -15.91 -44.12
CA VAL A 573 4.57 -16.39 -44.47
C VAL A 573 4.95 -15.92 -45.88
N CYS A 574 6.08 -15.23 -46.01
CA CYS A 574 6.67 -14.85 -47.29
C CYS A 574 7.10 -16.10 -48.07
N THR A 575 6.59 -16.28 -49.29
CA THR A 575 6.89 -17.44 -50.15
C THR A 575 8.07 -17.19 -51.10
N ASN A 576 8.52 -15.94 -51.24
CA ASN A 576 9.70 -15.55 -52.01
C ASN A 576 10.66 -14.62 -51.23
N PRO A 577 11.17 -15.02 -50.05
CA PRO A 577 12.11 -14.20 -49.27
C PRO A 577 13.44 -14.05 -50.03
N ASN A 578 13.57 -12.91 -50.73
CA ASN A 578 14.80 -12.42 -51.34
C ASN A 578 15.02 -11.02 -50.76
N ILE A 579 15.47 -10.99 -49.51
CA ILE A 579 15.54 -9.80 -48.64
C ILE A 579 16.87 -9.10 -48.88
#